data_AF-A0A607GY31-F1
#
_entry.id   AF-A0A607GY31-F1
#
_cell.length_a   1.000
_cell.length_b   1.000
_cell.length_c   1.000
_cell.angle_alpha   90.00
_cell.angle_beta   90.00
_cell.angle_gamma   90.00
#
_symmetry.space_group_name_H-M   'P 1'
#
loop_
_entity.id
_entity.type
_entity.pdbx_description
1 polymer ?
#
loop_
_entity_poly.entity_id
_entity_poly.type
_entity_poly.pdbx_seq_one_letter_code
_entity_poly.pdbx_strand_id
1 'polypeptide(L)' 'MATVDLSWLPRPAIIETPDFEVILAEIKRFMVSRFPEELRPAIAAAMALDSEPLNIIAQAFAYRE' A
#
# COMPACT_ATOMS: atom_id res chain seq x y z
N MET A 1 -41.95 9.55 17.11
CA MET A 1 -40.54 9.99 16.95
C MET A 1 -40.22 10.02 15.48
N ALA A 2 -39.64 11.11 14.98
CA ALA A 2 -39.12 11.16 13.61
C ALA A 2 -37.81 10.35 13.59
N THR A 3 -37.83 9.21 12.89
CA THR A 3 -36.63 8.43 12.58
C THR A 3 -35.83 9.18 11.53
N VAL A 4 -34.66 9.69 11.90
CA VAL A 4 -33.71 10.27 10.93
C VAL A 4 -33.10 9.14 10.12
N ASP A 5 -33.22 9.24 8.80
CA ASP A 5 -32.55 8.34 7.86
C ASP A 5 -31.06 8.71 7.78
N LEU A 6 -30.22 7.83 8.31
CA LEU A 6 -28.76 8.03 8.35
C LEU A 6 -28.12 8.00 6.96
N SER A 7 -28.82 7.52 5.93
CA SER A 7 -28.31 7.53 4.55
C SER A 7 -28.21 8.93 3.94
N TRP A 8 -28.86 9.93 4.55
CA TRP A 8 -28.84 11.31 4.07
C TRP A 8 -27.71 12.15 4.67
N LEU A 9 -26.97 11.59 5.63
CA LEU A 9 -25.81 12.26 6.21
C LEU A 9 -24.63 12.16 5.25
N PRO A 10 -23.83 13.24 5.10
CA PRO A 10 -22.58 13.16 4.34
C PRO A 10 -21.68 12.09 4.96
N ARG A 11 -20.91 11.39 4.11
CA ARG A 11 -19.95 10.41 4.62
C ARG A 11 -18.99 11.09 5.60
N PRO A 12 -18.67 10.45 6.74
CA PRO A 12 -17.72 11.00 7.70
C PRO A 12 -16.39 11.32 7.02
N ALA A 13 -15.81 12.48 7.32
CA ALA A 13 -14.50 12.88 6.81
C ALA A 13 -13.33 12.00 7.30
N ILE A 14 -13.61 11.06 8.22
CA ILE A 14 -12.66 10.12 8.83
C ILE A 14 -12.38 8.91 7.92
N ILE A 15 -13.16 8.70 6.86
CA ILE A 15 -12.93 7.61 5.91
C ILE A 15 -11.82 8.04 4.95
N GLU A 16 -10.56 7.87 5.35
CA GLU A 16 -9.45 7.87 4.41
C GLU A 16 -9.64 6.70 3.45
N THR A 17 -9.66 6.98 2.15
CA THR A 17 -9.67 5.94 1.14
C THR A 17 -8.24 5.48 0.94
N PRO A 18 -7.89 4.23 1.27
CA PRO A 18 -6.54 3.73 1.07
C PRO A 18 -6.21 3.77 -0.43
N ASP A 19 -5.04 4.29 -0.77
CA ASP A 19 -4.50 4.27 -2.12
C ASP A 19 -3.52 3.12 -2.25
N PHE A 20 -3.85 2.17 -3.12
CA PHE A 20 -3.06 0.95 -3.31
C PHE A 20 -1.62 1.24 -3.74
N GLU A 21 -1.41 2.21 -4.63
CA GLU A 21 -0.07 2.53 -5.15
C GLU A 21 0.79 3.21 -4.08
N VAL A 22 0.17 4.01 -3.21
CA VAL A 22 0.84 4.59 -2.03
C VAL A 22 1.28 3.47 -1.08
N ILE A 23 0.36 2.58 -0.70
CA ILE A 23 0.65 1.46 0.21
C ILE A 23 1.72 0.53 -0.38
N LEU A 24 1.60 0.20 -1.66
CA LEU A 24 2.58 -0.62 -2.37
C LEU A 24 3.97 0.03 -2.34
N ALA A 25 4.08 1.33 -2.61
CA ALA A 25 5.35 2.04 -2.56
C ALA A 25 5.99 2.01 -1.16
N GLU A 26 5.18 2.14 -0.11
CA GLU A 26 5.63 2.04 1.29
C GLU A 26 6.14 0.63 1.63
N ILE A 27 5.39 -0.40 1.25
CA ILE A 27 5.77 -1.80 1.44
C ILE A 27 7.07 -2.12 0.69
N LYS A 28 7.20 -1.68 -0.57
CA LYS A 28 8.45 -1.88 -1.34
C LYS A 28 9.65 -1.23 -0.65
N ARG A 29 9.51 0.02 -0.15
CA ARG A 29 10.57 0.69 0.62
C ARG A 29 10.90 -0.05 1.90
N PHE A 30 9.88 -0.52 2.61
CA PHE A 30 10.05 -1.33 3.82
C PHE A 30 10.83 -2.61 3.51
N MET A 31 10.49 -3.34 2.45
CA MET A 31 11.18 -4.56 2.03
C MET A 31 12.65 -4.29 1.68
N VAL A 32 12.92 -3.26 0.87
CA VAL A 32 14.30 -2.85 0.50
C VAL A 32 15.13 -2.53 1.75
N SER A 33 14.54 -1.87 2.75
CA SER A 33 15.26 -1.50 3.99
C SER A 33 15.81 -2.70 4.79
N ARG A 34 15.27 -3.90 4.56
CA ARG A 34 15.69 -5.13 5.26
C ARG A 34 16.93 -5.80 4.68
N PHE A 35 17.40 -5.34 3.52
CA PHE A 35 18.65 -5.81 2.93
C PHE A 35 19.86 -5.02 3.50
N PRO A 36 21.07 -5.62 3.49
CA PRO A 36 22.32 -4.91 3.73
C PRO A 36 22.44 -3.67 2.84
N GLU A 37 23.02 -2.60 3.38
CA GLU A 37 23.02 -1.28 2.74
C GLU A 37 23.66 -1.28 1.35
N GLU A 38 24.69 -2.11 1.17
CA GLU A 38 25.41 -2.30 -0.09
C GLU A 38 24.52 -2.92 -1.19
N LEU A 39 23.51 -3.70 -0.80
CA LEU A 39 22.60 -4.39 -1.72
C LEU A 39 21.32 -3.60 -1.99
N ARG A 40 20.94 -2.65 -1.14
CA ARG A 40 19.69 -1.88 -1.27
C ARG A 40 19.51 -1.21 -2.64
N PRO A 41 20.54 -0.59 -3.26
CA PRO A 41 20.39 0.02 -4.58
C PRO A 41 20.02 -0.99 -5.67
N ALA A 42 20.66 -2.17 -5.64
CA ALA A 42 20.39 -3.24 -6.61
C ALA A 42 18.99 -3.82 -6.43
N ILE A 43 18.58 -4.06 -5.17
CA ILE A 43 17.23 -4.55 -4.87
C ILE A 43 16.17 -3.51 -5.22
N ALA A 44 16.39 -2.23 -4.93
CA ALA A 44 15.46 -1.16 -5.31
C ALA A 44 15.26 -1.08 -6.83
N ALA A 45 16.34 -1.25 -7.61
CA ALA A 45 16.27 -1.31 -9.05
C ALA A 45 15.49 -2.56 -9.54
N ALA A 46 15.72 -3.72 -8.93
CA ALA A 46 14.97 -4.94 -9.25
C ALA A 46 13.47 -4.80 -8.95
N MET A 47 13.11 -4.21 -7.81
CA MET A 47 11.72 -3.97 -7.39
C MET A 47 10.95 -2.98 -8.29
N ALA A 48 11.65 -2.24 -9.17
CA ALA A 48 11.04 -1.40 -10.19
C ALA A 48 10.58 -2.20 -11.42
N LEU A 49 11.03 -3.45 -11.59
CA LEU A 49 10.63 -4.35 -12.67
C LEU A 49 9.41 -5.16 -12.25
N ASP A 50 8.29 -5.05 -12.97
CA ASP A 50 7.06 -5.78 -12.65
C ASP A 50 7.24 -7.31 -12.68
N SER A 51 8.23 -7.80 -13.43
CA SER A 51 8.58 -9.22 -13.54
C SER A 51 9.28 -9.79 -12.29
N GLU A 52 9.76 -8.93 -11.38
CA GLU A 52 10.48 -9.35 -10.18
C GLU A 52 9.53 -10.12 -9.23
N PRO A 53 9.84 -11.37 -8.83
CA PRO A 53 8.98 -12.15 -7.95
C PRO A 53 8.65 -11.48 -6.61
N LEU A 54 9.52 -10.61 -6.09
CA LEU A 54 9.23 -9.86 -4.88
C LEU A 54 8.10 -8.82 -5.07
N ASN A 55 7.80 -8.38 -6.30
CA ASN A 55 6.70 -7.46 -6.55
C ASN A 55 5.32 -8.07 -6.31
N ILE A 56 5.09 -9.32 -6.72
CA ILE A 56 3.78 -9.97 -6.46
C ILE A 56 3.56 -10.17 -4.96
N ILE A 57 4.63 -10.42 -4.20
CA ILE A 57 4.57 -10.50 -2.74
C ILE A 57 4.20 -9.13 -2.16
N ALA A 58 4.89 -8.06 -2.57
CA ALA A 58 4.58 -6.69 -2.12
C ALA A 58 3.13 -6.28 -2.43
N GLN A 59 2.64 -6.62 -3.63
CA GLN A 59 1.25 -6.36 -4.05
C GLN A 59 0.23 -7.15 -3.20
N ALA A 60 0.54 -8.41 -2.87
CA ALA A 60 -0.34 -9.21 -2.02
C ALA A 60 -0.47 -8.65 -0.59
N PHE A 61 0.60 -8.03 -0.06
CA PHE A 61 0.55 -7.32 1.21
C PHE A 61 -0.22 -5.99 1.08
N ALA A 62 0.02 -5.21 0.02
CA ALA A 62 -0.68 -3.95 -0.22
C ALA A 62 -2.20 -4.12 -0.37
N TYR A 63 -2.63 -5.24 -0.96
CA TYR A 63 -4.06 -5.56 -1.12
C TYR A 63 -4.75 -5.96 0.20
N ARG A 64 -3.98 -6.33 1.24
CA ARG A 64 -4.52 -6.79 2.53
C ARG A 64 -4.66 -5.68 3.57
N GLU A 65 -4.08 -4.50 3.32
CA GLU A 65 -4.37 -3.30 4.10
C GLU A 65 -5.73 -2.72 3.73
#